data_AF-A0A976KBC8-F1
#
_entry.id   AF-A0A976KBC8-F1
#
_cell.length_a   1.000
_cell.length_b   1.000
_cell.length_c   1.000
_cell.angle_alpha   90.00
_cell.angle_beta   90.00
_cell.angle_gamma   90.00
#
_symmetry.space_group_name_H-M   'P 1'
#
loop_
_entity.id
_entity.type
_entity.pdbx_description
1 polymer ?
#
loop_
_entity_poly.entity_id
_entity_poly.type
_entity_poly.pdbx_seq_one_letter_code
_entity_poly.pdbx_strand_id
1 'polypeptide(L)'
;MSPRLKAIPPIKALMTPFPYFIDLDAPLERAREMMGPQQIRHLPVMSEGRLVGVVSEAAIARVLEAEAGEAAKDKPLVRDAAQSEPYIVDLSAPADVVLTQMAQRHVDVAVVVKHDRLAGIFTMTDAFRAFADLLRTQFPDPAGGDEAA
;
A
#
# COMPACT_ATOMS: atom_id res chain seq x y z
N MET A 1 37.94 6.40 6.14
CA MET A 1 36.86 5.91 7.03
C MET A 1 36.13 4.83 6.26
N SER A 2 36.25 3.55 6.62
CA SER A 2 35.51 2.49 5.93
C SER A 2 34.01 2.72 6.13
N PRO A 3 33.17 2.75 5.09
CA PRO A 3 31.74 2.92 5.28
C PRO A 3 31.24 1.70 6.05
N ARG A 4 30.62 1.93 7.21
CA ARG A 4 29.87 0.86 7.90
C ARG A 4 28.78 0.42 6.92
N LEU A 5 28.82 -0.84 6.48
CA LEU A 5 27.74 -1.43 5.70
C LEU A 5 26.46 -1.30 6.53
N LYS A 6 25.50 -0.52 6.04
CA LYS A 6 24.18 -0.42 6.67
C LYS A 6 23.46 -1.76 6.45
N ALA A 7 22.91 -2.33 7.52
CA ALA A 7 22.06 -3.50 7.42
C ALA A 7 20.79 -3.16 6.63
N ILE A 8 20.27 -4.13 5.88
CA ILE A 8 18.96 -3.98 5.23
C ILE A 8 17.90 -3.75 6.31
N PRO A 9 17.07 -2.68 6.20
CA PRO A 9 16.02 -2.44 7.16
C PRO A 9 14.88 -3.46 7.00
N PRO A 10 14.18 -3.81 8.09
CA PRO A 10 12.93 -4.55 8.00
C PRO A 10 11.82 -3.66 7.41
N ILE A 11 10.83 -4.26 6.77
CA ILE A 11 9.75 -3.53 6.07
C ILE A 11 8.95 -2.61 7.01
N LYS A 12 8.83 -2.96 8.30
CA LYS A 12 8.21 -2.11 9.32
C LYS A 12 8.82 -0.71 9.44
N ALA A 13 10.08 -0.53 9.02
CA ALA A 13 10.76 0.75 9.07
C ALA A 13 10.37 1.68 7.90
N LEU A 14 9.77 1.12 6.85
CA LEU A 14 9.42 1.84 5.61
C LEU A 14 7.91 1.87 5.34
N MET A 15 7.14 0.96 5.93
CA MET A 15 5.69 0.89 5.75
C MET A 15 4.96 2.11 6.33
N THR A 16 3.76 2.36 5.83
CA THR A 16 2.79 3.25 6.48
C THR A 16 2.04 2.45 7.57
N PRO A 17 2.19 2.78 8.86
CA PRO A 17 1.59 2.03 9.96
C PRO A 17 0.16 2.52 10.23
N PHE A 18 -0.85 2.04 9.49
CA PHE A 18 -2.22 2.48 9.75
C PHE A 18 -3.28 1.39 9.48
N PRO A 19 -4.40 1.39 10.23
CA PRO A 19 -5.38 0.32 10.24
C PRO A 19 -6.60 0.61 9.36
N TYR A 20 -6.53 1.54 8.40
CA TYR A 20 -7.67 1.74 7.51
C TYR A 20 -7.87 0.48 6.69
N PHE A 21 -8.99 -0.19 6.92
CA PHE A 21 -9.45 -1.35 6.16
C PHE A 21 -10.92 -1.13 5.85
N ILE A 22 -11.42 -1.90 4.89
CA ILE A 22 -12.84 -1.90 4.56
C ILE A 22 -13.40 -3.32 4.62
N ASP A 23 -14.66 -3.44 4.99
CA ASP A 23 -15.35 -4.72 4.99
C ASP A 23 -15.62 -5.19 3.55
N LEU A 24 -15.52 -6.49 3.31
CA LEU A 24 -15.76 -7.15 2.03
C LEU A 24 -17.16 -6.86 1.46
N ASP A 25 -18.13 -6.62 2.36
CA ASP A 25 -19.55 -6.42 2.02
C ASP A 25 -19.97 -4.95 2.11
N ALA A 26 -19.01 -4.05 2.31
CA ALA A 26 -19.28 -2.63 2.23
C ALA A 26 -19.60 -2.20 0.78
N PRO A 27 -20.44 -1.16 0.59
CA PRO A 27 -20.64 -0.53 -0.70
C PRO A 27 -19.31 -0.08 -1.31
N LEU A 28 -19.14 -0.27 -2.62
CA LEU A 28 -17.90 0.07 -3.30
C LEU A 28 -17.58 1.56 -3.25
N GLU A 29 -18.60 2.43 -3.31
CA GLU A 29 -18.43 3.88 -3.17
C GLU A 29 -17.86 4.28 -1.81
N ARG A 30 -18.19 3.52 -0.75
CA ARG A 30 -17.63 3.77 0.58
C ARG A 30 -16.11 3.60 0.57
N ALA A 31 -15.59 2.62 -0.18
CA ALA A 31 -14.16 2.42 -0.38
C ALA A 31 -13.51 3.66 -1.02
N ARG A 32 -14.13 4.18 -2.09
CA ARG A 32 -13.67 5.38 -2.80
C ARG A 32 -13.65 6.62 -1.91
N GLU A 33 -14.70 6.83 -1.12
CA GLU A 33 -14.80 7.94 -0.17
C GLU A 33 -13.76 7.85 0.96
N MET A 34 -13.33 6.64 1.33
CA MET A 34 -12.24 6.41 2.29
C MET A 34 -10.84 6.60 1.73
N MET A 35 -10.68 6.70 0.41
CA MET A 35 -9.37 6.84 -0.23
C MET A 35 -8.96 8.30 -0.37
N GLY A 36 -9.88 9.16 -0.83
CA GLY A 36 -9.60 10.56 -1.17
C GLY A 36 -9.03 11.40 0.00
N PRO A 37 -9.78 11.60 1.10
CA PRO A 37 -9.31 12.41 2.24
C PRO A 37 -8.02 11.90 2.89
N GLN A 38 -7.77 10.59 2.81
CA GLN A 38 -6.64 9.91 3.41
C GLN A 38 -5.42 9.86 2.47
N GLN A 39 -5.58 10.27 1.20
CA GLN A 39 -4.57 10.19 0.15
C GLN A 39 -3.98 8.77 -0.02
N ILE A 40 -4.80 7.75 0.19
CA ILE A 40 -4.44 6.34 0.00
C ILE A 40 -5.13 5.79 -1.24
N ARG A 41 -4.50 4.84 -1.91
CA ARG A 41 -5.03 4.23 -3.15
C ARG A 41 -5.33 2.74 -3.00
N HIS A 42 -5.08 2.19 -1.82
CA HIS A 42 -5.26 0.79 -1.50
C HIS A 42 -5.86 0.67 -0.11
N LEU A 43 -6.84 -0.23 0.02
CA LEU A 43 -7.43 -0.60 1.30
C LEU A 43 -7.32 -2.11 1.48
N PRO A 44 -6.73 -2.59 2.59
CA PRO A 44 -6.94 -3.95 3.05
C PRO A 44 -8.43 -4.25 3.17
N VAL A 45 -8.84 -5.41 2.67
CA VAL A 45 -10.22 -5.88 2.73
C VAL A 45 -10.33 -6.94 3.83
N MET A 46 -11.26 -6.74 4.75
CA MET A 46 -11.52 -7.61 5.88
C MET A 46 -12.87 -8.30 5.73
N SER A 47 -12.99 -9.52 6.24
CA SER A 47 -14.26 -10.21 6.44
C SER A 47 -14.17 -11.03 7.72
N GLU A 48 -15.17 -10.93 8.59
CA GLU A 48 -15.21 -11.64 9.87
C GLU A 48 -13.93 -11.47 10.71
N GLY A 49 -13.34 -10.27 10.67
CA GLY A 49 -12.10 -9.94 11.40
C GLY A 49 -10.82 -10.52 10.80
N ARG A 50 -10.87 -11.09 9.59
CA ARG A 50 -9.73 -11.65 8.87
C ARG A 50 -9.42 -10.82 7.62
N LEU A 51 -8.13 -10.66 7.33
CA LEU A 51 -7.70 -10.10 6.04
C LEU A 51 -8.02 -11.10 4.93
N VAL A 52 -8.83 -10.67 3.95
CA VAL A 52 -9.27 -11.51 2.82
C VAL A 52 -8.86 -10.94 1.47
N GLY A 53 -8.34 -9.71 1.42
CA GLY A 53 -7.97 -9.10 0.15
C GLY A 53 -7.36 -7.71 0.26
N VAL A 54 -7.18 -7.11 -0.90
CA VAL A 54 -6.88 -5.67 -1.06
C VAL A 54 -7.74 -5.13 -2.19
N VAL A 55 -8.25 -3.92 -2.04
CA VAL A 55 -8.94 -3.20 -3.11
C VAL A 55 -8.17 -1.93 -3.44
N SER A 56 -7.99 -1.65 -4.73
CA SER A 56 -7.32 -0.45 -5.22
C SER A 56 -8.31 0.54 -5.82
N GLU A 57 -7.94 1.82 -5.80
CA GLU A 57 -8.68 2.90 -6.45
C GLU A 57 -8.97 2.59 -7.92
N ALA A 58 -7.97 2.04 -8.63
CA ALA A 58 -8.11 1.65 -10.04
C ALA A 58 -9.12 0.51 -10.24
N ALA A 59 -9.14 -0.48 -9.34
CA ALA A 59 -10.13 -1.57 -9.40
C ALA A 59 -11.54 -1.06 -9.13
N ILE A 60 -11.69 -0.14 -8.16
CA ILE A 60 -12.96 0.54 -7.87
C ILE A 60 -13.46 1.30 -9.09
N ALA A 61 -12.61 2.13 -9.70
CA ALA A 61 -12.96 2.92 -10.88
C ALA A 61 -13.47 2.03 -12.02
N ARG A 62 -12.75 0.94 -12.31
CA ARG A 62 -13.13 -0.02 -13.37
C ARG A 62 -14.51 -0.63 -13.16
N VAL A 63 -14.86 -1.01 -11.93
CA VAL A 63 -16.19 -1.57 -11.64
C VAL A 63 -17.28 -0.51 -11.77
N LEU A 64 -17.07 0.68 -11.19
CA LEU A 64 -18.05 1.77 -11.27
C LEU A 64 -18.29 2.25 -12.71
N GLU A 65 -17.27 2.25 -13.56
CA GLU A 65 -17.39 2.58 -14.99
C GLU A 65 -18.19 1.52 -15.76
N ALA A 66 -18.02 0.23 -15.44
CA ALA A 66 -18.78 -0.85 -16.07
C ALA A 66 -20.28 -0.78 -15.72
N GLU A 67 -20.59 -0.49 -14.45
CA GLU A 67 -21.97 -0.39 -13.96
C GLU A 67 -22.69 0.89 -14.45
N ALA A 68 -21.96 1.96 -14.78
CA ALA A 68 -22.57 3.23 -15.24
C ALA A 68 -23.32 3.11 -16.59
N GLY A 69 -23.05 2.06 -17.37
CA GLY A 69 -23.74 1.76 -18.63
C GLY A 69 -24.99 0.90 -18.50
N GLU A 70 -25.19 0.26 -17.36
CA GLU A 70 -26.32 -0.64 -17.09
C GLU A 70 -27.22 -0.04 -16.00
N ALA A 71 -28.53 -0.21 -16.11
CA ALA A 71 -29.44 0.12 -15.00
C ALA A 71 -29.31 -0.95 -13.91
N ALA A 72 -28.16 -0.97 -13.24
CA ALA A 72 -27.86 -1.91 -12.17
C ALA A 72 -28.90 -1.77 -11.06
N LYS A 73 -29.55 -2.88 -10.71
CA LYS A 73 -30.57 -2.93 -9.65
C LYS A 73 -29.96 -2.84 -8.25
N ASP A 74 -28.73 -3.33 -8.10
CA ASP A 74 -28.00 -3.40 -6.85
C ASP A 74 -26.70 -2.59 -6.95
N LYS A 75 -26.28 -1.97 -5.85
CA LYS A 75 -25.01 -1.24 -5.79
C LYS A 75 -23.85 -2.22 -5.70
N PRO A 76 -22.74 -2.00 -6.43
CA PRO A 76 -21.56 -2.85 -6.33
C PRO A 76 -20.96 -2.80 -4.92
N LEU A 77 -20.36 -3.91 -4.52
CA LEU A 77 -19.70 -4.12 -3.24
C LEU A 77 -18.19 -4.20 -3.41
N VAL A 78 -17.46 -4.09 -2.29
CA VAL A 78 -15.99 -4.23 -2.29
C VAL A 78 -15.54 -5.56 -2.88
N ARG A 79 -16.25 -6.67 -2.60
CA ARG A 79 -15.98 -7.99 -3.19
C ARG A 79 -15.95 -8.02 -4.72
N ASP A 80 -16.64 -7.10 -5.39
CA ASP A 80 -16.70 -7.06 -6.86
C ASP A 80 -15.42 -6.45 -7.48
N ALA A 81 -14.64 -5.71 -6.68
CA ALA A 81 -13.38 -5.09 -7.09
C ALA A 81 -12.14 -5.66 -6.38
N ALA A 82 -12.30 -6.33 -5.24
CA ALA A 82 -11.20 -6.77 -4.38
C ALA A 82 -10.37 -7.90 -5.01
N GLN A 83 -9.05 -7.81 -4.86
CA GLN A 83 -8.14 -8.91 -5.15
C GLN A 83 -8.07 -9.85 -3.94
N SER A 84 -8.43 -11.13 -4.16
CA SER A 84 -8.55 -12.15 -3.10
C SER A 84 -7.21 -12.70 -2.59
N GLU A 85 -6.11 -12.50 -3.33
CA GLU A 85 -4.77 -12.95 -2.95
C GLU A 85 -3.81 -11.74 -2.89
N PRO A 86 -3.84 -10.97 -1.79
CA PRO A 86 -2.91 -9.86 -1.61
C PRO A 86 -1.51 -10.39 -1.33
N TYR A 87 -0.47 -9.66 -1.75
CA TYR A 87 0.89 -9.99 -1.36
C TYR A 87 1.11 -9.62 0.11
N ILE A 88 1.14 -10.63 0.98
CA ILE A 88 1.27 -10.47 2.44
C ILE A 88 2.73 -10.71 2.87
N VAL A 89 3.23 -9.88 3.76
CA VAL A 89 4.58 -10.00 4.33
C VAL A 89 4.57 -9.81 5.84
N ASP A 90 5.45 -10.50 6.56
CA ASP A 90 5.67 -10.25 7.98
C ASP A 90 6.37 -8.90 8.19
N LEU A 91 6.04 -8.17 9.26
CA LEU A 91 6.63 -6.84 9.54
C LEU A 91 8.16 -6.85 9.71
N SER A 92 8.76 -8.01 10.01
CA SER A 92 10.20 -8.18 10.12
C SER A 92 10.88 -8.51 8.79
N ALA A 93 10.11 -8.75 7.71
CA ALA A 93 10.64 -9.12 6.40
C ALA A 93 11.67 -8.09 5.91
N PRO A 94 12.82 -8.52 5.35
CA PRO A 94 13.80 -7.60 4.78
C PRO A 94 13.22 -6.77 3.64
N ALA A 95 13.43 -5.45 3.66
CA ALA A 95 12.82 -4.55 2.69
C ALA A 95 13.25 -4.81 1.24
N ASP A 96 14.49 -5.24 1.02
CA ASP A 96 15.01 -5.59 -0.30
C ASP A 96 14.28 -6.80 -0.90
N VAL A 97 14.00 -7.82 -0.09
CA VAL A 97 13.22 -9.01 -0.47
C VAL A 97 11.80 -8.59 -0.84
N VAL A 98 11.15 -7.75 -0.01
CA VAL A 98 9.80 -7.24 -0.29
C VAL A 98 9.76 -6.49 -1.62
N LEU A 99 10.67 -5.53 -1.81
CA LEU A 99 10.78 -4.74 -3.04
C LEU A 99 11.07 -5.59 -4.28
N THR A 100 11.98 -6.55 -4.16
CA THR A 100 12.32 -7.48 -5.26
C THR A 100 11.11 -8.30 -5.67
N GLN A 101 10.35 -8.83 -4.71
CA GLN A 101 9.13 -9.57 -4.98
C GLN A 101 8.03 -8.69 -5.57
N MET A 102 7.86 -7.46 -5.07
CA MET A 102 6.91 -6.50 -5.65
C MET A 102 7.20 -6.26 -7.13
N ALA A 103 8.48 -6.01 -7.47
CA ALA A 103 8.92 -5.80 -8.84
C ALA A 103 8.70 -7.04 -9.72
N GLN A 104 9.04 -8.24 -9.23
CA GLN A 104 8.89 -9.49 -9.98
C GLN A 104 7.43 -9.90 -10.20
N ARG A 105 6.55 -9.61 -9.24
CA ARG A 105 5.12 -9.95 -9.29
C ARG A 105 4.29 -8.85 -9.95
N HIS A 106 4.89 -7.71 -10.28
CA HIS A 106 4.20 -6.51 -10.76
C HIS A 106 3.07 -6.07 -9.81
N VAL A 107 3.31 -6.14 -8.50
CA VAL A 107 2.37 -5.67 -7.48
C VAL A 107 2.86 -4.36 -6.88
N ASP A 108 1.94 -3.43 -6.67
CA ASP A 108 2.20 -2.08 -6.18
C ASP A 108 2.01 -1.93 -4.66
N VAL A 109 1.55 -3.00 -4.01
CA VAL A 109 1.20 -3.04 -2.60
C VAL A 109 1.66 -4.35 -1.94
N ALA A 110 2.16 -4.25 -0.72
CA ALA A 110 2.36 -5.36 0.21
C ALA A 110 1.57 -5.08 1.50
N VAL A 111 0.73 -6.02 1.90
CA VAL A 111 0.02 -5.95 3.18
C VAL A 111 0.94 -6.50 4.26
N VAL A 112 1.23 -5.68 5.27
CA VAL A 112 2.18 -6.02 6.33
C VAL A 112 1.43 -6.53 7.54
N VAL A 113 1.79 -7.72 8.02
CA VAL A 113 1.16 -8.39 9.17
C VAL A 113 2.14 -8.65 10.31
N LYS A 114 1.60 -8.79 11.53
CA LYS A 114 2.30 -9.29 12.72
C LYS A 114 1.42 -10.33 13.42
N HIS A 115 1.88 -11.57 13.51
CA HIS A 115 1.08 -12.67 14.09
C HIS A 115 -0.34 -12.71 13.51
N ASP A 116 -0.45 -12.69 12.17
CA ASP A 116 -1.71 -12.67 11.41
C ASP A 116 -2.63 -11.46 11.60
N ARG A 117 -2.18 -10.43 12.32
CA ARG A 117 -2.89 -9.17 12.45
C ARG A 117 -2.34 -8.13 11.49
N LEU A 118 -3.21 -7.39 10.83
CA LEU A 118 -2.82 -6.24 10.01
C LEU A 118 -2.00 -5.26 10.85
N ALA A 119 -0.76 -5.01 10.42
CA ALA A 119 0.18 -4.11 11.07
C ALA A 119 0.37 -2.82 10.26
N GLY A 120 0.22 -2.88 8.94
CA GLY A 120 0.31 -1.73 8.06
C GLY A 120 0.30 -2.14 6.59
N ILE A 121 0.67 -1.18 5.75
CA ILE A 121 0.74 -1.35 4.30
C ILE A 121 2.04 -0.73 3.79
N PHE A 122 2.65 -1.36 2.79
CA PHE A 122 3.79 -0.81 2.08
C PHE A 122 3.42 -0.69 0.60
N THR A 123 3.57 0.51 0.04
CA THR A 123 3.15 0.84 -1.32
C THR A 123 4.30 1.40 -2.15
N MET A 124 4.10 1.56 -3.46
CA MET A 124 5.04 2.31 -4.31
C MET A 124 5.37 3.71 -3.77
N THR A 125 4.43 4.40 -3.12
CA THR A 125 4.67 5.73 -2.53
C THR A 125 5.72 5.65 -1.42
N ASP A 126 5.65 4.62 -0.58
CA ASP A 126 6.63 4.38 0.48
C ASP A 126 8.00 4.01 -0.11
N ALA A 127 8.01 3.17 -1.14
CA ALA A 127 9.23 2.81 -1.87
C ALA A 127 9.91 4.04 -2.51
N PHE A 128 9.15 4.94 -3.13
CA PHE A 128 9.70 6.18 -3.71
C PHE A 128 10.22 7.13 -2.64
N ARG A 129 9.53 7.28 -1.51
CA ARG A 129 10.02 8.07 -0.39
C ARG A 129 11.36 7.53 0.11
N ALA A 130 11.43 6.22 0.35
CA ALA A 130 12.66 5.55 0.80
C ALA A 130 13.79 5.67 -0.22
N PHE A 131 13.49 5.57 -1.52
CA PHE A 131 14.49 5.72 -2.58
C PHE A 131 15.01 7.16 -2.70
N ALA A 132 14.12 8.16 -2.60
CA ALA A 132 14.53 9.57 -2.58
C ALA A 132 15.46 9.87 -1.39
N ASP A 133 15.15 9.35 -0.20
CA ASP A 133 15.98 9.52 1.00
C ASP A 133 17.34 8.81 0.87
N LEU A 134 17.35 7.63 0.24
CA LEU A 134 18.60 6.92 -0.08
C LEU A 134 19.46 7.76 -1.02
N LEU A 135 18.90 8.32 -2.10
CA LEU A 135 19.63 9.16 -3.04
C LEU A 135 20.23 10.39 -2.36
N ARG A 136 19.45 11.11 -1.53
CA ARG A 136 19.95 12.27 -0.76
C ARG A 136 21.10 11.90 0.17
N THR A 137 21.06 10.70 0.75
CA THR A 137 22.11 10.22 1.66
C THR A 137 23.39 9.85 0.92
N GLN A 138 23.28 9.25 -0.27
CA GLN A 138 24.44 8.81 -1.06
C GLN A 138 25.05 9.92 -1.91
N PHE A 139 24.23 10.90 -2.30
CA PHE A 139 24.58 12.03 -3.14
C PHE A 139 24.10 13.34 -2.48
N PRO A 140 24.70 13.73 -1.34
CA PRO A 140 24.37 14.99 -0.69
C PRO A 140 24.72 16.17 -1.62
N ASP A 141 23.88 17.21 -1.61
CA ASP A 141 24.19 18.44 -2.33
C ASP A 141 25.51 19.03 -1.81
N PRO A 142 26.51 19.30 -2.65
CA PRO A 142 27.76 19.93 -2.24
C PRO A 142 27.57 21.36 -1.70
N ALA A 143 26.44 22.02 -2.01
CA ALA A 143 26.09 23.31 -1.45
C ALA A 143 25.13 23.12 -0.26
N GLY A 144 25.66 23.18 0.96
CA GLY A 144 24.82 23.38 2.15
C GLY A 144 24.13 24.74 2.07
N GLY A 145 22.95 24.79 1.45
CA GLY A 145 22.13 25.98 1.31
C GLY A 145 20.93 25.89 2.23
N ASP A 146 21.01 26.56 3.36
CA ASP A 146 19.87 27.08 4.09
C ASP A 146 19.11 28.01 3.13
N GLU A 147 18.12 27.50 2.39
CA GLU A 147 17.07 28.35 1.82
C GLU A 147 15.95 28.46 2.86
N ALA A 148 16.27 29.22 3.90
CA ALA A 148 15.30 30.08 4.55
C ALA A 148 15.00 31.26 3.61
N ALA A 149 13.83 31.23 2.96
CA ALA A 149 13.02 32.40 2.59
C ALA A 149 11.64 31.95 2.11
#